data_AF-A0A0B2URX9-F1
#
_entry.id   AF-A0A0B2URX9-F1
#
_cell.length_a   1.000
_cell.length_b   1.000
_cell.length_c   1.000
_cell.angle_alpha   90.00
_cell.angle_beta   90.00
_cell.angle_gamma   90.00
#
_symmetry.space_group_name_H-M   'P 1'
#
loop_
_entity.id
_entity.type
_entity.pdbx_description
1 polymer ?
#
loop_
_entity_poly.entity_id
_entity_poly.type
_entity_poly.pdbx_seq_one_letter_code
_entity_poly.pdbx_strand_id
1 'polypeptide(L)'
;MEGSGGKVYASSHLYLHGNVECSPLGVKTQRYRGFQNPDVEARNDIEYVIQPTPIAGHKPFLDRPISERNASFGAVRFCELNIAEKYIRDDVMFLKVDVENSKSLPFQ
;
A
#
# COMPACT_ATOMS: atom_id res chain seq x y z
N MET A 1 -30.54 -10.42 -19.32
CA MET A 1 -30.22 -10.00 -17.94
C MET A 1 -28.83 -9.42 -17.97
N GLU A 2 -28.71 -8.11 -18.22
CA GLU A 2 -27.44 -7.41 -18.00
C GLU A 2 -27.25 -7.31 -16.48
N GLY A 3 -26.31 -8.08 -15.95
CA GLY A 3 -25.89 -7.95 -14.56
C GLY A 3 -25.38 -6.54 -14.35
N SER A 4 -25.81 -5.90 -13.26
CA SER A 4 -25.31 -4.60 -12.82
C SER A 4 -23.78 -4.59 -12.92
N GLY A 5 -23.24 -3.79 -13.85
CA GLY A 5 -21.82 -3.71 -14.16
C GLY A 5 -21.03 -3.14 -12.98
N GLY A 6 -20.75 -3.98 -11.99
CA GLY A 6 -19.93 -3.62 -10.85
C GLY A 6 -18.50 -3.37 -11.31
N LYS A 7 -17.95 -2.21 -10.95
CA LYS A 7 -16.53 -1.93 -11.17
C LYS A 7 -15.68 -2.93 -10.38
N VAL A 8 -14.70 -3.54 -11.04
CA VAL A 8 -13.73 -4.47 -10.44
C VAL A 8 -12.49 -3.68 -10.04
N TYR A 9 -11.94 -3.97 -8.86
CA TYR A 9 -10.80 -3.26 -8.29
C TYR A 9 -9.66 -4.22 -7.94
N ALA A 10 -8.43 -3.77 -8.20
CA ALA A 10 -7.25 -4.29 -7.55
C ALA A 10 -7.23 -3.85 -6.07
N SER A 11 -6.76 -4.75 -5.20
CA SER A 11 -6.56 -4.45 -3.78
C SER A 11 -5.08 -4.58 -3.44
N SER A 12 -4.60 -3.77 -2.49
CA SER A 12 -3.23 -3.83 -2.00
C SER A 12 -3.24 -3.90 -0.48
N HIS A 13 -2.46 -4.82 0.08
CA HIS A 13 -2.44 -5.13 1.50
C HIS A 13 -1.00 -5.35 1.96
N LEU A 14 -0.65 -4.74 3.09
CA LEU A 14 0.66 -4.86 3.71
C LEU A 14 0.52 -5.46 5.10
N TYR A 15 1.47 -6.30 5.50
CA TYR A 15 1.54 -6.92 6.82
C TYR A 15 2.95 -6.81 7.40
N LEU A 16 3.04 -6.85 8.72
CA LEU A 16 4.31 -6.95 9.46
C LEU A 16 4.58 -8.42 9.77
N HIS A 17 5.82 -8.85 9.58
CA HIS A 17 6.27 -10.21 9.87
C HIS A 17 6.91 -10.28 11.26
N GLY A 18 6.82 -11.43 11.94
CA GLY A 18 7.25 -11.62 13.35
C GLY A 18 8.69 -11.24 13.71
N ASN A 19 9.55 -11.03 12.71
CA ASN A 19 10.96 -10.65 12.91
C ASN A 19 11.18 -9.12 12.91
N VAL A 20 10.13 -8.29 12.87
CA VAL A 20 10.27 -6.82 12.90
C VAL A 20 10.52 -6.34 14.32
N GLU A 21 11.71 -5.78 14.56
CA GLU A 21 12.16 -5.29 15.88
C GLU A 21 11.58 -3.91 16.27
N CYS A 22 11.07 -3.12 15.31
CA CYS A 22 10.62 -1.75 15.57
C CYS A 22 9.10 -1.57 15.41
N SER A 23 8.44 -1.30 16.53
CA SER A 23 7.11 -0.68 16.61
C SER A 23 7.20 0.63 17.41
N PRO A 24 6.38 1.66 17.10
CA PRO A 24 5.42 1.73 16.00
C PRO A 24 6.08 2.13 14.67
N LEU A 25 5.63 1.54 13.56
CA LEU A 25 6.09 1.97 12.23
C LEU A 25 5.48 3.33 11.86
N GLY A 26 6.30 4.18 11.23
CA GLY A 26 5.88 5.48 10.70
C GLY A 26 5.02 5.38 9.43
N VAL A 27 4.86 6.52 8.75
CA VAL A 27 4.03 6.66 7.54
C VAL A 27 4.47 5.68 6.46
N LYS A 28 3.50 5.03 5.81
CA LYS A 28 3.77 4.11 4.70
C LYS A 28 3.08 4.57 3.44
N THR A 29 3.80 4.53 2.34
CA THR A 29 3.31 4.96 1.05
C THR A 29 3.45 3.81 0.06
N GLN A 30 2.32 3.34 -0.48
CA GLN A 30 2.30 2.34 -1.54
C GLN A 30 2.07 3.04 -2.88
N ARG A 31 2.93 2.79 -3.87
CA ARG A 31 2.79 3.34 -5.23
C ARG A 31 2.83 2.23 -6.27
N TYR A 32 1.82 2.17 -7.12
CA TYR A 32 1.97 1.50 -8.41
C TYR A 32 2.74 2.47 -9.28
N ARG A 33 3.94 2.05 -9.68
CA ARG A 33 4.83 2.94 -10.40
C ARG A 33 4.55 2.82 -11.89
N GLY A 34 4.28 3.95 -12.53
CA GLY A 34 4.24 4.09 -13.98
C GLY A 34 5.61 4.04 -14.64
N PHE A 35 6.66 3.57 -13.95
CA PHE A 35 8.06 3.50 -14.44
C PHE A 35 8.22 2.80 -15.78
N GLN A 36 7.24 2.01 -16.20
CA GLN A 36 7.25 1.41 -17.51
C GLN A 36 7.11 2.46 -18.63
N ASN A 37 6.45 3.62 -18.47
CA ASN A 37 6.40 4.59 -19.57
C ASN A 37 7.82 5.03 -20.00
N PRO A 38 8.24 4.82 -21.28
CA PRO A 38 9.56 5.23 -21.74
C PRO A 38 9.76 6.74 -21.68
N ASP A 39 8.68 7.51 -21.85
CA ASP A 39 8.68 8.95 -21.61
C ASP A 39 8.53 9.22 -20.11
N VAL A 40 9.56 9.81 -19.51
CA VAL A 40 9.62 10.12 -18.07
C VAL A 40 8.56 11.15 -17.69
N GLU A 41 8.29 12.12 -18.55
CA GLU A 41 7.35 13.21 -18.28
C GLU A 41 5.88 12.73 -18.36
N ALA A 42 5.65 11.64 -19.08
CA ALA A 42 4.35 10.98 -19.17
C ALA A 42 4.17 9.85 -18.14
N ARG A 43 5.11 9.67 -17.20
CA ARG A 43 4.94 8.73 -16.08
C ARG A 43 3.97 9.33 -15.07
N ASN A 44 2.90 8.59 -14.82
CA ASN A 44 1.95 8.91 -13.76
C ASN A 44 1.88 7.71 -12.82
N ASP A 45 2.17 7.90 -11.54
CA ASP A 45 2.11 6.83 -10.53
C ASP A 45 0.72 6.83 -9.89
N ILE A 46 0.18 5.66 -9.53
CA ILE A 46 -0.99 5.59 -8.65
C ILE A 46 -0.47 5.44 -7.23
N GLU A 47 -0.78 6.42 -6.39
CA GLU A 47 -0.30 6.49 -5.02
C GLU A 47 -1.43 6.27 -4.02
N TYR A 48 -1.16 5.41 -3.03
CA TYR A 48 -1.97 5.21 -1.85
C TYR A 48 -1.10 5.39 -0.61
N VAL A 49 -1.31 6.50 0.09
CA VAL A 49 -0.62 6.81 1.34
C VAL A 49 -1.43 6.29 2.51
N ILE A 50 -0.77 5.53 3.37
CA ILE A 50 -1.30 5.06 4.63
C ILE A 50 -0.54 5.76 5.74
N GLN A 51 -1.23 6.64 6.45
CA GLN A 51 -0.72 7.27 7.65
C GLN A 51 -1.24 6.48 8.85
N PRO A 52 -0.40 5.68 9.52
CA PRO A 52 -0.84 4.91 10.67
C PRO A 52 -1.14 5.84 11.84
N THR A 53 -2.41 5.96 12.21
CA THR A 53 -2.78 6.65 13.45
C THR A 53 -2.63 5.69 14.64
N PRO A 54 -1.97 6.08 15.73
CA PRO A 54 -1.82 5.25 16.92
C PRO A 54 -3.11 5.22 17.77
N ILE A 55 -4.20 4.72 17.19
CA ILE A 55 -5.47 4.47 17.89
C ILE A 55 -5.61 3.00 18.26
N ALA A 56 -6.40 2.71 19.31
CA ALA A 56 -6.57 1.34 19.81
C ALA A 56 -7.04 0.34 18.74
N GLY A 57 -7.87 0.79 17.78
CA GLY A 57 -8.35 -0.05 16.68
C GLY A 57 -7.29 -0.47 15.67
N HIS A 58 -6.14 0.22 15.61
CA HIS A 58 -5.06 -0.09 14.68
C HIS A 58 -3.97 -1.01 15.27
N LYS A 59 -4.04 -1.30 16.57
CA LYS A 59 -3.08 -2.18 17.25
C LYS A 59 -2.88 -3.53 16.56
N PRO A 60 -3.93 -4.25 16.11
CA PRO A 60 -3.76 -5.55 15.43
C PRO A 60 -2.97 -5.50 14.12
N PHE A 61 -2.80 -4.31 13.54
CA PHE A 61 -2.14 -4.08 12.26
C PHE A 61 -0.72 -3.51 12.44
N LEU A 62 -0.52 -2.67 13.47
CA LEU A 62 0.67 -1.84 13.64
C LEU A 62 1.60 -2.25 14.78
N ASP A 63 1.12 -3.03 15.76
CA ASP A 63 1.94 -3.48 16.88
C ASP A 63 2.92 -4.58 16.46
N ARG A 64 3.82 -4.97 17.37
CA ARG A 64 4.72 -6.09 17.12
C ARG A 64 3.90 -7.37 16.87
N PRO A 65 4.17 -8.12 15.78
CA PRO A 65 3.49 -9.39 15.57
C PRO A 65 3.82 -10.39 16.67
N ILE A 66 2.78 -10.97 17.26
CA ILE A 66 2.86 -12.00 18.30
C ILE A 66 2.91 -13.40 17.65
N SER A 67 2.42 -13.51 16.41
CA SER A 67 2.44 -14.71 15.57
C SER A 67 3.25 -14.44 14.29
N GLU A 68 3.09 -15.29 13.27
CA GLU A 68 3.79 -15.17 11.99
C GLU A 68 3.65 -13.77 11.36
N ARG A 69 2.45 -13.17 11.44
CA ARG A 69 2.16 -11.84 10.89
C ARG A 69 1.00 -11.14 11.59
N ASN A 70 0.97 -9.81 11.48
CA ASN A 70 -0.19 -9.00 11.86
C ASN A 70 -1.36 -9.14 10.89
N ALA A 71 -2.52 -8.62 11.30
CA ALA A 71 -3.58 -8.31 10.35
C ALA A 71 -3.05 -7.35 9.27
N SER A 72 -3.43 -7.60 8.02
CA SER A 72 -2.98 -6.76 6.92
C SER A 72 -3.78 -5.46 6.87
N PHE A 73 -3.13 -4.36 6.50
CA PHE A 73 -3.77 -3.08 6.26
C PHE A 73 -3.45 -2.56 4.86
N GLY A 74 -4.36 -1.83 4.25
CA GLY A 74 -4.20 -1.37 2.87
C GLY A 74 -5.51 -0.89 2.24
N ALA A 75 -5.53 -0.84 0.91
CA ALA A 75 -6.68 -0.41 0.14
C ALA A 75 -7.40 -1.62 -0.46
N VAL A 76 -8.63 -1.88 0.01
CA VAL A 76 -9.52 -2.88 -0.62
C VAL A 76 -9.89 -2.48 -2.05
N ARG A 77 -10.01 -1.17 -2.31
CA ARG A 77 -10.24 -0.59 -3.64
C ARG A 77 -9.07 0.33 -3.99
N PHE A 78 -7.91 -0.25 -4.24
CA PHE A 78 -6.70 0.50 -4.56
C PHE A 78 -6.81 1.19 -5.92
N CYS A 79 -7.20 0.43 -6.94
CA CYS A 79 -7.31 0.93 -8.32
C CYS A 79 -8.36 0.13 -9.09
N GLU A 80 -9.10 0.76 -10.01
CA GLU A 80 -9.97 0.03 -10.94
C GLU A 80 -9.12 -0.89 -11.85
N LEU A 81 -9.61 -2.09 -12.14
CA LEU A 81 -8.84 -3.09 -12.90
C LEU A 81 -8.42 -2.57 -14.29
N ASN A 82 -9.33 -1.89 -14.98
CA ASN A 82 -9.08 -1.25 -16.29
C ASN A 82 -7.99 -0.15 -16.26
N ILE A 83 -7.72 0.44 -15.09
CA ILE A 83 -6.63 1.39 -14.90
C ILE A 83 -5.35 0.61 -14.58
N ALA A 84 -5.42 -0.41 -13.71
CA ALA A 84 -4.27 -1.23 -13.33
C ALA A 84 -3.64 -1.95 -14.54
N GLU A 85 -4.44 -2.38 -15.51
CA GLU A 85 -3.97 -2.96 -16.78
C GLU A 85 -3.01 -2.05 -17.55
N LYS A 86 -3.14 -0.72 -17.41
CA LYS A 86 -2.25 0.26 -18.08
C LYS A 86 -0.82 0.26 -17.51
N TYR A 87 -0.62 -0.37 -16.35
CA TYR A 87 0.66 -0.48 -15.65
C TYR A 87 1.31 -1.86 -15.82
N ILE A 88 0.73 -2.70 -16.70
CA ILE A 88 1.29 -3.99 -17.08
C ILE A 88 1.95 -3.83 -18.45
N ARG A 89 3.21 -4.23 -18.55
CA ARG A 89 3.96 -4.33 -19.81
C ARG A 89 4.76 -5.60 -19.81
N ASP A 90 4.74 -6.31 -20.92
CA ASP A 90 5.44 -7.60 -21.09
C ASP A 90 5.08 -8.59 -19.96
N ASP A 91 3.81 -8.58 -19.54
CA ASP A 91 3.27 -9.38 -18.43
C ASP A 91 3.93 -9.09 -17.05
N VAL A 92 4.52 -7.91 -16.89
CA VAL A 92 5.19 -7.48 -15.66
C VAL A 92 4.55 -6.19 -15.13
N MET A 93 4.43 -6.08 -13.80
CA MET A 93 4.04 -4.86 -13.08
C MET A 93 5.07 -4.56 -11.98
N PHE A 94 5.34 -3.28 -11.73
CA PHE A 94 6.22 -2.85 -10.64
C PHE A 94 5.46 -2.15 -9.52
N LEU A 95 5.69 -2.63 -8.30
CA LEU A 95 5.15 -2.08 -7.06
C LEU A 95 6.30 -1.47 -6.28
N LYS A 96 6.20 -0.19 -5.88
CA LYS A 96 7.15 0.41 -4.95
C LYS A 96 6.45 0.74 -3.64
N VAL A 97 7.05 0.30 -2.54
CA VAL A 97 6.61 0.62 -1.19
C VAL A 97 7.70 1.44 -0.53
N ASP A 98 7.36 2.66 -0.17
CA ASP A 98 8.22 3.57 0.59
C ASP A 98 7.72 3.56 2.04
N VAL A 99 8.58 3.19 3.00
CA VAL A 99 8.27 3.17 4.43
C VAL A 99 9.12 4.25 5.11
N GLU A 100 8.46 5.30 5.58
CA GLU A 100 9.15 6.40 6.24
C GLU A 100 9.12 6.20 7.76
N ASN A 101 10.31 6.01 8.34
CA ASN A 101 10.51 5.93 9.78
C ASN A 101 10.79 7.32 10.38
N SER A 102 10.03 8.35 9.98
CA SER A 102 10.09 9.63 10.66
C SER A 102 9.59 9.43 12.08
N LYS A 103 10.52 9.32 13.04
CA LYS A 103 10.23 9.62 14.43
C LYS A 103 9.65 11.03 14.41
N SER A 104 8.34 11.20 14.57
CA SER A 104 7.88 12.45 15.14
C SER A 104 8.55 12.49 16.50
N LEU A 105 9.67 13.22 16.58
CA LEU A 105 10.26 13.59 17.85
C LEU A 105 9.09 14.20 18.64
N PRO A 106 8.80 13.72 19.86
CA PRO A 106 7.85 14.43 20.70
C PRO A 106 8.37 15.87 20.80
N PHE A 107 7.50 16.83 20.48
CA PHE A 107 7.75 18.22 20.83
C PHE A 107 8.16 18.25 22.30
N GLN A 108 9.38 18.73 22.57
CA GLN A 108 9.84 19.05 23.93
C GLN A 108 9.06 20.24 24.48
#